data_AF-A0A538L3M5-F1
#
_entry.id   AF-A0A538L3M5-F1
#
_cell.length_a   1.000
_cell.length_b   1.000
_cell.length_c   1.000
_cell.angle_alpha   90.00
_cell.angle_beta   90.00
_cell.angle_gamma   90.00
#
_symmetry.space_group_name_H-M   'P 1'
#
loop_
_entity.id
_entity.type
_entity.pdbx_description
1 polymer ?
#
loop_
_entity_poly.entity_id
_entity_poly.type
_entity_poly.pdbx_seq_one_letter_code
_entity_poly.pdbx_strand_id
1 'polypeptide(L)'
;MSRLRLRKPSPAMAVALVALVVSLGGTAAAAGFGPFEGNEIIKKKSLSGNRLKKHSVSGNRLQGHTITGTQINLSKLGKVPTAVNADKLGGKLPTAFAPAPRIFTSPVVKVTGTPTGNTVTAYKSGPFTIEFTCKDEGVSGFSWSLDASSTEANSVLESAVQPTAGTKQSVATQSADTMPQTEDDERVSLEAPSGARVWIDFTLGINSLGTNCWYDYQGLK
;
A
#
# COMPACT_ATOMS: atom_id res chain seq x y z
N MET A 1 -53.81 -76.31 -36.70
CA MET A 1 -54.65 -75.11 -36.53
C MET A 1 -55.63 -75.35 -35.39
N SER A 2 -55.42 -74.76 -34.22
CA SER A 2 -56.44 -74.74 -33.15
C SER A 2 -56.76 -73.28 -32.85
N ARG A 3 -57.96 -72.86 -33.23
CA ARG A 3 -58.47 -71.50 -33.04
C ARG A 3 -58.93 -71.38 -31.59
N LEU A 4 -58.14 -70.71 -30.74
CA LEU A 4 -58.56 -70.35 -29.39
C LEU A 4 -59.68 -69.31 -29.49
N ARG A 5 -60.91 -69.73 -29.11
CA ARG A 5 -62.07 -68.86 -29.00
C ARG A 5 -61.87 -67.91 -27.81
N LEU A 6 -61.66 -66.63 -28.07
CA LEU A 6 -61.66 -65.60 -27.02
C LEU A 6 -63.06 -65.47 -26.42
N ARG A 7 -63.20 -65.86 -25.15
CA ARG A 7 -64.39 -65.60 -24.34
C ARG A 7 -64.31 -64.15 -23.87
N LYS A 8 -65.36 -63.36 -24.11
CA LYS A 8 -65.43 -61.98 -23.64
C LYS A 8 -65.23 -61.98 -22.11
N PRO A 9 -64.24 -61.27 -21.57
CA PRO A 9 -64.04 -61.19 -20.12
C PRO A 9 -65.30 -60.60 -19.48
N SER A 10 -65.69 -61.10 -18.30
CA SER A 10 -66.84 -60.55 -17.59
C SER A 10 -66.56 -59.08 -17.22
N PRO A 11 -67.59 -58.22 -17.12
CA PRO A 11 -67.40 -56.81 -16.76
C PRO A 11 -66.59 -56.61 -15.47
N ALA A 12 -66.77 -57.51 -14.49
CA ALA A 12 -65.99 -57.52 -13.25
C ALA A 12 -64.49 -57.80 -13.50
N MET A 13 -64.15 -58.69 -14.42
CA MET A 13 -62.77 -59.00 -14.78
C MET A 13 -62.11 -57.81 -15.49
N ALA A 14 -62.86 -57.07 -16.31
CA ALA A 14 -62.36 -55.86 -16.97
C ALA A 14 -62.03 -54.76 -15.95
N VAL A 15 -62.93 -54.52 -14.99
CA VAL A 15 -62.68 -53.54 -13.92
C VAL A 15 -61.51 -53.96 -13.04
N ALA A 16 -61.40 -55.24 -12.68
CA ALA A 16 -60.27 -55.75 -11.91
C ALA A 16 -58.93 -55.57 -12.63
N LEU A 17 -58.88 -55.79 -13.95
CA LEU A 17 -57.66 -55.58 -14.74
C LEU A 17 -57.31 -54.09 -14.87
N VAL A 18 -58.28 -53.21 -15.06
CA VAL A 18 -58.03 -51.76 -15.10
C VAL A 18 -57.57 -51.25 -13.72
N ALA A 19 -58.25 -51.66 -12.65
CA ALA A 19 -57.86 -51.31 -11.29
C ALA A 19 -56.46 -51.83 -10.94
N LEU A 20 -56.10 -53.03 -11.39
CA LEU A 20 -54.77 -53.62 -11.20
C LEU A 20 -53.71 -52.83 -11.98
N VAL A 21 -53.97 -52.46 -13.23
CA VAL A 21 -53.03 -51.66 -14.04
C VAL A 21 -52.85 -50.26 -13.44
N VAL A 22 -53.91 -49.61 -12.97
CA VAL A 22 -53.84 -48.29 -12.31
C VAL A 22 -53.13 -48.38 -10.95
N SER A 23 -53.40 -49.44 -10.17
CA SER A 23 -52.73 -49.71 -8.89
C SER A 23 -51.22 -49.95 -9.08
N LEU A 24 -50.82 -50.60 -10.17
CA LEU A 24 -49.40 -50.83 -10.49
C LEU A 24 -48.74 -49.60 -11.13
N GLY A 25 -49.50 -48.75 -11.83
CA GLY A 25 -49.00 -47.56 -12.52
C GLY A 25 -48.93 -46.28 -11.66
N GLY A 26 -49.57 -46.26 -10.48
CA GLY A 26 -49.76 -45.04 -9.67
C GLY A 26 -48.48 -44.33 -9.21
N THR A 27 -47.36 -45.05 -9.04
CA THR A 27 -46.10 -44.45 -8.55
C THR A 27 -45.23 -43.83 -9.64
N ALA A 28 -45.51 -44.09 -10.92
CA ALA A 28 -44.67 -43.61 -12.01
C ALA A 28 -45.09 -42.23 -12.57
N ALA A 29 -46.32 -41.80 -12.33
CA ALA A 29 -46.81 -40.49 -12.79
C ALA A 29 -46.24 -39.29 -12.01
N ALA A 30 -45.79 -39.49 -10.77
CA ALA A 30 -45.14 -38.43 -9.99
C ALA A 30 -43.63 -38.31 -10.24
N ALA A 31 -43.01 -39.35 -10.82
CA ALA A 31 -41.57 -39.40 -11.09
C ALA A 31 -41.22 -39.13 -12.56
N GLY A 32 -42.18 -39.13 -13.48
CA GLY A 32 -41.90 -38.91 -14.91
C GLY A 32 -41.28 -40.15 -15.57
N PHE A 33 -41.87 -40.58 -16.68
CA PHE A 33 -41.39 -41.71 -17.45
C PHE A 33 -40.27 -41.26 -18.40
N GLY A 34 -39.04 -41.15 -17.90
CA GLY A 34 -37.86 -40.82 -18.68
C GLY A 34 -36.56 -41.24 -17.97
N PRO A 35 -35.43 -41.37 -18.68
CA PRO A 35 -34.14 -41.58 -18.02
C PRO A 35 -33.89 -40.39 -17.10
N PHE A 36 -33.80 -40.65 -15.79
CA PHE A 36 -33.57 -39.64 -14.77
C PHE A 36 -32.18 -39.02 -14.92
N GLU A 37 -32.05 -38.01 -15.77
CA GLU A 37 -30.89 -37.14 -15.74
C GLU A 37 -30.96 -36.33 -14.44
N GLY A 38 -30.01 -36.53 -13.54
CA GLY A 38 -30.04 -35.97 -12.19
C GLY A 38 -30.21 -34.44 -12.10
N ASN A 39 -30.01 -33.72 -13.22
CA ASN A 39 -30.23 -32.28 -13.33
C ASN A 39 -31.71 -31.89 -13.36
N GLU A 40 -32.61 -32.80 -13.76
CA GLU A 40 -34.05 -32.57 -13.82
C GLU A 40 -34.71 -32.77 -12.46
N ILE A 41 -34.19 -33.70 -11.65
CA ILE A 41 -34.66 -33.97 -10.28
C ILE A 41 -34.20 -32.87 -9.31
N ILE A 42 -32.98 -32.36 -9.46
CA ILE A 42 -32.39 -31.40 -8.52
C ILE A 42 -32.44 -30.00 -9.13
N LYS A 43 -33.39 -29.19 -8.68
CA LYS A 43 -33.47 -27.78 -9.07
C LYS A 43 -32.16 -27.04 -8.76
N LYS A 44 -31.72 -26.16 -9.66
CA LYS A 44 -30.54 -25.31 -9.43
C LYS A 44 -30.66 -24.58 -8.09
N LYS A 45 -29.58 -24.57 -7.30
CA LYS A 45 -29.49 -23.93 -5.96
C LYS A 45 -30.43 -24.52 -4.88
N SER A 46 -31.08 -25.66 -5.13
CA SER A 46 -31.96 -26.29 -4.12
C SER A 46 -31.21 -27.03 -3.01
N LEU A 47 -29.93 -27.37 -3.24
CA LEU A 47 -29.12 -28.09 -2.28
C LEU A 47 -28.44 -27.11 -1.32
N SER A 48 -28.84 -27.14 -0.05
CA SER A 48 -28.17 -26.41 1.02
C SER A 48 -26.83 -27.06 1.36
N GLY A 49 -25.80 -26.24 1.64
CA GLY A 49 -24.45 -26.72 1.96
C GLY A 49 -24.38 -27.61 3.21
N ASN A 50 -25.30 -27.46 4.16
CA ASN A 50 -25.36 -28.31 5.37
C ASN A 50 -25.77 -29.77 5.06
N ARG A 51 -26.25 -30.05 3.86
CA ARG A 51 -26.56 -31.40 3.37
C ARG A 51 -25.34 -32.11 2.79
N LEU A 52 -24.24 -31.38 2.57
CA LEU A 52 -22.98 -31.92 2.08
C LEU A 52 -22.09 -32.28 3.26
N LYS A 53 -21.56 -33.52 3.24
CA LYS A 53 -20.53 -33.92 4.20
C LYS A 53 -19.27 -33.11 3.94
N LYS A 54 -18.55 -32.73 5.01
CA LYS A 54 -17.25 -32.05 4.87
C LYS A 54 -16.32 -32.87 3.98
N HIS A 55 -15.65 -32.20 3.04
CA HIS A 55 -14.71 -32.79 2.07
C HIS A 55 -15.31 -33.84 1.12
N SER A 56 -16.65 -33.89 0.94
CA SER A 56 -17.28 -34.88 0.06
C SER A 56 -17.34 -34.50 -1.41
N VAL A 57 -17.05 -33.23 -1.75
CA VAL A 57 -17.06 -32.74 -3.13
C VAL A 57 -15.64 -32.77 -3.67
N SER A 58 -15.39 -33.64 -4.63
CA SER A 58 -14.11 -33.74 -5.33
C SER A 58 -13.91 -32.58 -6.32
N GLY A 59 -12.66 -32.18 -6.56
CA GLY A 59 -12.35 -31.04 -7.42
C GLY A 59 -12.85 -31.18 -8.86
N ASN A 60 -12.87 -32.39 -9.42
CA ASN A 60 -13.42 -32.67 -10.75
C ASN A 60 -14.94 -32.47 -10.87
N ARG A 61 -15.65 -32.30 -9.75
CA ARG A 61 -17.09 -31.95 -9.71
C ARG A 61 -17.32 -30.45 -9.63
N LEU A 62 -16.28 -29.65 -9.46
CA LEU A 62 -16.37 -28.20 -9.47
C LEU A 62 -16.28 -27.71 -10.91
N GLN A 63 -17.16 -26.80 -11.28
CA GLN A 63 -17.11 -26.17 -12.59
C GLN A 63 -15.82 -25.33 -12.69
N GLY A 64 -15.04 -25.54 -13.75
CA GLY A 64 -13.80 -24.79 -13.99
C GLY A 64 -14.04 -23.28 -13.96
N HIS A 65 -13.07 -22.52 -13.43
CA HIS A 65 -13.11 -21.06 -13.35
C HIS A 65 -14.26 -20.43 -12.53
N THR A 66 -14.99 -21.22 -11.74
CA THR A 66 -16.07 -20.69 -10.89
C THR A 66 -15.64 -20.37 -9.45
N ILE A 67 -14.47 -20.87 -9.03
CA ILE A 67 -13.94 -20.62 -7.70
C ILE A 67 -13.30 -19.25 -7.65
N THR A 68 -13.93 -18.33 -6.93
CA THR A 68 -13.46 -16.96 -6.75
C THR A 68 -12.90 -16.75 -5.34
N GLY A 69 -12.27 -15.59 -5.11
CA GLY A 69 -11.71 -15.23 -3.80
C GLY A 69 -12.74 -15.20 -2.66
N THR A 70 -14.04 -15.08 -2.94
CA THR A 70 -15.07 -15.12 -1.89
C THR A 70 -15.30 -16.53 -1.33
N GLN A 71 -14.95 -17.57 -2.09
CA GLN A 71 -15.09 -18.97 -1.69
C GLN A 71 -13.82 -19.52 -1.03
N ILE A 72 -12.70 -18.81 -1.17
CA ILE A 72 -11.40 -19.21 -0.64
C ILE A 72 -11.08 -18.35 0.57
N ASN A 73 -10.66 -18.96 1.67
CA ASN A 73 -10.08 -18.20 2.77
C ASN A 73 -8.64 -17.81 2.41
N LEU A 74 -8.46 -16.59 1.88
CA LEU A 74 -7.15 -16.10 1.43
C LEU A 74 -6.11 -16.04 2.56
N SER A 75 -6.52 -15.86 3.82
CA SER A 75 -5.58 -15.77 4.95
C SER A 75 -4.93 -17.11 5.30
N LYS A 76 -5.46 -18.22 4.75
CA LYS A 76 -4.89 -19.57 4.91
C LYS A 76 -3.99 -19.97 3.74
N LEU A 77 -3.94 -19.16 2.68
CA LEU A 77 -3.03 -19.41 1.56
C LEU A 77 -1.62 -18.99 1.97
N GLY A 78 -0.67 -19.91 1.79
CA GLY A 78 0.76 -19.58 1.86
C GLY A 78 1.22 -18.85 0.60
N LYS A 79 2.51 -18.52 0.58
CA LYS A 79 3.16 -17.92 -0.59
C LYS A 79 3.11 -18.90 -1.77
N VAL A 80 2.75 -18.39 -2.95
CA VAL A 80 2.71 -19.16 -4.20
C VAL A 80 4.16 -19.45 -4.66
N PRO A 81 4.61 -20.72 -4.74
CA PRO A 81 6.02 -21.04 -5.01
C PRO A 81 6.53 -20.56 -6.38
N THR A 82 5.65 -20.47 -7.36
CA THR A 82 5.98 -20.07 -8.74
C THR A 82 5.89 -18.56 -8.97
N ALA A 83 5.48 -17.78 -7.96
CA ALA A 83 5.35 -16.34 -8.08
C ALA A 83 6.72 -15.67 -8.04
N VAL A 84 7.24 -15.31 -9.22
CA VAL A 84 8.56 -14.68 -9.44
C VAL A 84 8.75 -13.39 -8.63
N ASN A 85 7.66 -12.65 -8.40
CA ASN A 85 7.66 -11.34 -7.76
C ASN A 85 6.87 -11.28 -6.45
N ALA A 86 6.57 -12.42 -5.82
CA ALA A 86 5.79 -12.41 -4.57
C ALA A 86 6.43 -11.55 -3.45
N ASP A 87 7.77 -11.45 -3.44
CA ASP A 87 8.51 -10.63 -2.47
C ASP A 87 9.27 -9.48 -3.14
N LYS A 88 8.96 -9.14 -4.40
CA LYS A 88 9.70 -8.15 -5.17
C LYS A 88 8.80 -7.01 -5.57
N LEU A 89 9.30 -5.78 -5.44
CA LEU A 89 8.69 -4.60 -6.02
C LEU A 89 9.41 -4.28 -7.32
N GLY A 90 8.70 -4.26 -8.45
CA GLY A 90 9.32 -3.98 -9.76
C GLY A 90 10.45 -4.95 -10.14
N GLY A 91 10.41 -6.21 -9.68
CA GLY A 91 11.45 -7.21 -9.94
C GLY A 91 12.72 -7.07 -9.09
N LYS A 92 12.74 -6.15 -8.12
CA LYS A 92 13.83 -5.94 -7.17
C LYS A 92 13.45 -6.42 -5.77
N LEU A 93 14.42 -6.98 -5.05
CA LEU A 93 14.25 -7.34 -3.64
C LEU A 93 14.14 -6.07 -2.77
N PRO A 94 13.52 -6.13 -1.58
CA PRO A 94 13.45 -4.99 -0.66
C PRO A 94 14.82 -4.39 -0.31
N THR A 95 15.88 -5.22 -0.30
CA THR A 95 17.27 -4.79 -0.07
C THR A 95 17.83 -3.87 -1.16
N ALA A 96 17.22 -3.83 -2.34
CA ALA A 96 17.62 -2.92 -3.41
C ALA A 96 17.07 -1.49 -3.21
N PHE A 97 16.17 -1.28 -2.25
CA PHE A 97 15.59 0.02 -1.95
C PHE A 97 16.19 0.57 -0.66
N ALA A 98 16.50 1.87 -0.65
CA ALA A 98 16.84 2.55 0.59
C ALA A 98 15.61 2.54 1.51
N PRO A 99 15.73 2.09 2.77
CA PRO A 99 14.63 2.18 3.71
C PRO A 99 14.27 3.66 3.91
N ALA A 100 12.99 4.00 3.80
CA ALA A 100 12.50 5.28 4.30
C ALA A 100 12.81 5.34 5.81
N PRO A 101 13.46 6.40 6.32
CA PRO A 101 13.49 7.77 5.80
C PRO A 101 14.91 8.25 5.44
N ARG A 102 15.70 7.43 4.71
CA ARG A 102 17.06 7.83 4.32
C ARG A 102 17.11 9.06 3.43
N ILE A 103 16.11 9.28 2.57
CA ILE A 103 15.95 10.51 1.78
C ILE A 103 14.87 11.37 2.45
N PHE A 104 15.14 12.66 2.61
CA PHE A 104 14.17 13.63 3.09
C PHE A 104 14.28 14.92 2.27
N THR A 105 13.16 15.62 2.12
CA THR A 105 13.06 16.89 1.42
C THR A 105 12.18 17.85 2.19
N SER A 106 12.36 19.15 1.98
CA SER A 106 11.42 20.17 2.44
C SER A 106 10.66 20.78 1.25
N PRO A 107 9.45 21.31 1.48
CA PRO A 107 8.92 22.32 0.57
C PRO A 107 9.77 23.60 0.64
N VAL A 108 9.52 24.54 -0.27
CA VAL A 108 10.05 25.91 -0.16
C VAL A 108 9.46 26.58 1.08
N VAL A 109 10.32 26.91 2.04
CA VAL A 109 9.97 27.64 3.25
C VAL A 109 10.31 29.11 3.05
N LYS A 110 9.33 29.98 3.27
CA LYS A 110 9.48 31.43 3.17
C LYS A 110 9.65 32.03 4.56
N VAL A 111 10.62 32.92 4.72
CA VAL A 111 10.97 33.53 6.01
C VAL A 111 10.97 35.04 5.85
N THR A 112 10.15 35.71 6.66
CA THR A 112 10.11 37.18 6.72
C THR A 112 11.29 37.67 7.54
N GLY A 113 12.06 38.59 6.96
CA GLY A 113 13.18 39.24 7.63
C GLY A 113 12.69 40.20 8.72
N THR A 114 13.45 40.31 9.80
CA THR A 114 13.25 41.34 10.83
C THR A 114 14.57 42.05 11.11
N PRO A 115 14.57 43.29 11.64
CA PRO A 115 15.81 44.00 11.96
C PRO A 115 16.70 43.27 12.97
N THR A 116 16.09 42.46 13.86
CA THR A 116 16.80 41.64 14.86
C THR A 116 17.22 40.27 14.33
N GLY A 117 16.83 39.91 13.11
CA GLY A 117 16.92 38.55 12.58
C GLY A 117 15.74 37.68 13.03
N ASN A 118 15.11 36.99 12.08
CA ASN A 118 14.09 35.98 12.34
C ASN A 118 14.71 34.60 12.11
N THR A 119 14.93 33.86 13.20
CA THR A 119 15.54 32.53 13.17
C THR A 119 14.47 31.44 13.21
N VAL A 120 14.51 30.54 12.25
CA VAL A 120 13.63 29.37 12.16
C VAL A 120 14.47 28.09 12.14
N THR A 121 13.95 27.02 12.75
CA THR A 121 14.59 25.70 12.66
C THR A 121 14.34 25.11 11.27
N ALA A 122 15.37 25.09 10.43
CA ALA A 122 15.30 24.54 9.08
C ALA A 122 15.29 23.01 9.09
N TYR A 123 16.15 22.41 9.92
CA TYR A 123 16.25 20.97 10.04
C TYR A 123 16.54 20.56 11.48
N LYS A 124 15.94 19.43 11.88
CA LYS A 124 16.23 18.80 13.18
C LYS A 124 16.08 17.28 13.07
N SER A 125 17.15 16.56 13.37
CA SER A 125 17.14 15.09 13.44
C SER A 125 18.29 14.59 14.30
N GLY A 126 17.99 13.70 15.25
CA GLY A 126 19.00 13.20 16.18
C GLY A 126 19.64 14.34 16.98
N PRO A 127 20.98 14.38 17.09
CA PRO A 127 21.67 15.44 17.83
C PRO A 127 21.77 16.75 17.05
N PHE A 128 21.50 16.74 15.74
CA PHE A 128 21.72 17.89 14.87
C PHE A 128 20.51 18.83 14.80
N THR A 129 20.80 20.13 14.84
CA THR A 129 19.84 21.21 14.58
C THR A 129 20.49 22.19 13.61
N ILE A 130 19.80 22.52 12.52
CA ILE A 130 20.17 23.59 11.59
C ILE A 130 19.12 24.68 11.68
N GLU A 131 19.57 25.89 11.89
CA GLU A 131 18.75 27.09 11.96
C GLU A 131 19.06 28.00 10.78
N PHE A 132 18.01 28.57 10.21
CA PHE A 132 18.08 29.58 9.16
C PHE A 132 17.62 30.91 9.74
N THR A 133 18.43 31.95 9.61
CA THR A 133 18.10 33.29 10.08
C THR A 133 17.96 34.23 8.89
N CYS A 134 16.84 34.93 8.77
CA CYS A 134 16.64 35.99 7.78
C CYS A 134 16.64 37.35 8.48
N LYS A 135 17.49 38.27 8.05
CA LYS A 135 17.60 39.60 8.65
C LYS A 135 17.31 40.70 7.64
N ASP A 136 16.56 41.70 8.10
CA ASP A 136 16.31 42.94 7.37
C ASP A 136 17.39 43.95 7.76
N GLU A 137 18.24 44.29 6.80
CA GLU A 137 19.36 45.24 6.95
C GLU A 137 18.94 46.64 6.46
N GLY A 138 17.63 46.88 6.34
CA GLY A 138 17.06 48.15 5.90
C GLY A 138 17.42 48.47 4.46
N VAL A 139 18.15 49.56 4.25
CA VAL A 139 18.53 50.03 2.90
C VAL A 139 19.50 49.07 2.20
N SER A 140 20.21 48.24 2.96
CA SER A 140 21.11 47.22 2.41
C SER A 140 20.38 45.96 1.94
N GLY A 141 19.05 45.89 2.14
CA GLY A 141 18.23 44.76 1.74
C GLY A 141 18.22 43.65 2.78
N PHE A 142 18.26 42.39 2.34
CA PHE A 142 18.10 41.23 3.21
C PHE A 142 19.34 40.35 3.18
N SER A 143 19.65 39.74 4.33
CA SER A 143 20.73 38.77 4.51
C SER A 143 20.19 37.48 5.13
N TRP A 144 20.93 36.39 4.97
CA TRP A 144 20.64 35.17 5.71
C TRP A 144 21.89 34.50 6.26
N SER A 145 21.73 33.76 7.36
CA SER A 145 22.74 32.83 7.89
C SER A 145 22.12 31.45 8.06
N LEU A 146 22.93 30.43 7.82
CA LEU A 146 22.63 29.04 8.12
C LEU A 146 23.60 28.58 9.20
N ASP A 147 23.06 28.18 10.35
CA ASP A 147 23.82 27.83 11.54
C ASP A 147 23.51 26.39 11.95
N ALA A 148 24.52 25.53 11.99
CA ALA A 148 24.40 24.16 12.45
C ALA A 148 24.85 24.03 13.91
N SER A 149 24.25 23.11 14.64
CA SER A 149 24.66 22.75 15.99
C SER A 149 24.41 21.27 16.26
N SER A 150 25.15 20.72 17.23
CA SER A 150 24.97 19.34 17.71
C SER A 150 24.82 19.33 19.22
N THR A 151 23.93 18.52 19.77
CA THR A 151 23.83 18.27 21.22
C THR A 151 24.97 17.38 21.75
N GLU A 152 25.84 16.88 20.88
CA GLU A 152 27.02 16.09 21.24
C GLU A 152 28.29 16.94 21.10
N ALA A 153 29.18 16.84 22.10
CA ALA A 153 30.50 17.46 22.03
C ALA A 153 31.42 16.67 21.10
N ASN A 154 32.37 17.33 20.46
CA ASN A 154 33.26 16.79 19.42
C ASN A 154 32.53 16.30 18.16
N SER A 155 31.34 16.88 17.87
CA SER A 155 30.72 16.73 16.56
C SER A 155 31.48 17.51 15.50
N VAL A 156 31.51 16.97 14.29
CA VAL A 156 32.02 17.65 13.10
C VAL A 156 30.84 18.30 12.40
N LEU A 157 30.87 19.62 12.27
CA LEU A 157 29.87 20.39 11.52
C LEU A 157 30.62 21.04 10.36
N GLU A 158 30.36 20.58 9.14
CA GLU A 158 31.15 20.90 7.95
C GLU A 158 32.63 20.52 8.17
N SER A 159 33.56 21.46 7.98
CA SER A 159 35.00 21.24 8.20
C SER A 159 35.44 21.58 9.63
N ALA A 160 34.51 21.94 10.53
CA ALA A 160 34.82 22.38 11.88
C ALA A 160 34.45 21.34 12.93
N VAL A 161 35.42 20.97 13.77
CA VAL A 161 35.16 20.16 14.97
C VAL A 161 34.65 21.08 16.08
N GLN A 162 33.46 20.81 16.60
CA GLN A 162 32.86 21.53 17.71
C GLN A 162 33.18 20.84 19.04
N PRO A 163 34.16 21.33 19.83
CA PRO A 163 34.58 20.67 21.06
C PRO A 163 33.52 20.72 22.18
N THR A 164 32.57 21.66 22.10
CA THR A 164 31.50 21.85 23.09
C THR A 164 30.14 21.59 22.44
N ALA A 165 29.29 20.82 23.13
CA ALA A 165 27.93 20.57 22.69
C ALA A 165 27.10 21.86 22.68
N GLY A 166 26.22 22.01 21.69
CA GLY A 166 25.31 23.14 21.54
C GLY A 166 25.94 24.40 20.95
N THR A 167 27.25 24.41 20.70
CA THR A 167 27.91 25.52 20.00
C THR A 167 27.40 25.57 18.56
N LYS A 168 26.95 26.75 18.14
CA LYS A 168 26.54 27.00 16.76
C LYS A 168 27.77 27.24 15.89
N GLN A 169 27.77 26.63 14.72
CA GLN A 169 28.73 26.85 13.65
C GLN A 169 27.97 27.45 12.47
N SER A 170 28.39 28.63 12.03
CA SER A 170 27.94 29.18 10.75
C SER A 170 28.46 28.25 9.65
N VAL A 171 27.54 27.65 8.89
CA VAL A 171 27.87 26.78 7.76
C VAL A 171 27.78 27.53 6.43
N ALA A 172 26.84 28.48 6.31
CA ALA A 172 26.70 29.32 5.14
C ALA A 172 26.12 30.69 5.49
N THR A 173 26.45 31.71 4.72
CA THR A 173 25.92 33.07 4.90
C THR A 173 25.82 33.81 3.58
N GLN A 174 24.76 34.59 3.42
CA GLN A 174 24.61 35.57 2.35
C GLN A 174 24.70 36.98 2.92
N SER A 175 25.59 37.77 2.33
CA SER A 175 25.69 39.21 2.63
C SER A 175 24.42 39.93 2.19
N ALA A 176 24.11 41.05 2.84
CA ALA A 176 22.92 41.84 2.53
C ALA A 176 22.89 42.26 1.05
N ASP A 177 21.77 42.02 0.38
CA ASP A 177 21.51 42.52 -0.97
C ASP A 177 20.05 42.95 -1.14
N THR A 178 19.86 43.92 -2.03
CA THR A 178 18.56 44.46 -2.47
C THR A 178 18.04 43.75 -3.72
N MET A 179 18.92 43.12 -4.48
CA MET A 179 18.56 42.34 -5.66
C MET A 179 18.22 40.88 -5.28
N PRO A 180 17.47 40.17 -6.13
CA PRO A 180 17.28 38.74 -6.00
C PRO A 180 18.62 38.00 -6.07
N GLN A 181 18.94 37.23 -5.03
CA GLN A 181 20.09 36.33 -5.01
C GLN A 181 19.61 34.91 -4.70
N THR A 182 20.29 33.94 -5.29
CA THR A 182 20.08 32.52 -5.06
C THR A 182 21.41 31.83 -4.89
N GLU A 183 21.51 30.97 -3.89
CA GLU A 183 22.64 30.10 -3.65
C GLU A 183 22.14 28.67 -3.79
N ASP A 184 22.49 28.08 -4.93
CA ASP A 184 22.15 26.71 -5.26
C ASP A 184 23.31 25.82 -4.80
N ASP A 185 22.98 24.64 -4.26
CA ASP A 185 23.95 23.57 -3.98
C ASP A 185 24.83 23.80 -2.73
N GLU A 186 24.29 24.50 -1.72
CA GLU A 186 24.96 24.65 -0.42
C GLU A 186 24.92 23.33 0.34
N ARG A 187 26.08 22.67 0.45
CA ARG A 187 26.19 21.34 1.05
C ARG A 187 26.53 21.44 2.52
N VAL A 188 25.75 20.77 3.35
CA VAL A 188 25.96 20.66 4.79
C VAL A 188 26.14 19.20 5.20
N SER A 189 27.33 18.85 5.66
CA SER A 189 27.73 17.56 6.21
C SER A 189 27.94 17.65 7.71
N LEU A 190 27.21 16.85 8.48
CA LEU A 190 27.33 16.80 9.94
C LEU A 190 27.57 15.36 10.41
N GLU A 191 28.57 15.17 11.27
CA GLU A 191 28.88 13.90 11.92
C GLU A 191 28.96 14.05 13.45
N ALA A 192 28.43 13.07 14.18
CA ALA A 192 28.44 13.06 15.63
C ALA A 192 29.08 11.79 16.20
N PRO A 193 29.68 11.85 17.41
CA PRO A 193 30.29 10.68 18.07
C PRO A 193 29.38 9.47 18.23
N SER A 194 28.06 9.66 18.34
CA SER A 194 27.07 8.58 18.34
C SER A 194 27.01 7.76 17.05
N GLY A 195 27.70 8.17 15.99
CA GLY A 195 27.63 7.61 14.65
C GLY A 195 26.48 8.18 13.81
N ALA A 196 25.72 9.14 14.34
CA ALA A 196 24.75 9.90 13.56
C ALA A 196 25.48 10.73 12.51
N ARG A 197 24.98 10.67 11.27
CA ARG A 197 25.48 11.46 10.15
C ARG A 197 24.31 11.99 9.31
N VAL A 198 24.49 13.14 8.71
CA VAL A 198 23.51 13.70 7.77
C VAL A 198 24.22 14.55 6.73
N TRP A 199 23.80 14.40 5.47
CA TRP A 199 24.20 15.23 4.34
C TRP A 199 22.97 15.93 3.77
N ILE A 200 23.02 17.24 3.61
CA ILE A 200 21.91 18.05 3.14
C ILE A 200 22.42 19.02 2.07
N ASP A 201 21.77 19.04 0.92
CA ASP A 201 21.95 20.08 -0.08
C ASP A 201 20.80 21.09 0.11
N PHE A 202 21.17 22.34 0.43
CA PHE A 202 20.24 23.46 0.56
C PHE A 202 20.20 24.29 -0.72
N THR A 203 19.00 24.77 -1.05
CA THR A 203 18.78 25.84 -2.01
C THR A 203 18.24 27.04 -1.24
N LEU A 204 18.93 28.18 -1.33
CA LEU A 204 18.68 29.35 -0.46
C LEU A 204 18.54 30.60 -1.32
N GLY A 205 17.84 31.61 -0.83
CA GLY A 205 17.76 32.87 -1.57
C GLY A 205 17.13 34.03 -0.83
N ILE A 206 17.30 35.22 -1.41
CA ILE A 206 16.69 36.48 -0.97
C ILE A 206 15.97 37.18 -2.12
N ASN A 207 15.00 38.02 -1.79
CA ASN A 207 14.23 38.88 -2.71
C ASN A 207 13.63 38.15 -3.93
N SER A 208 13.35 36.86 -3.80
CA SER A 208 12.81 36.00 -4.85
C SER A 208 11.67 35.14 -4.30
N LEU A 209 10.93 34.47 -5.19
CA LEU A 209 9.74 33.66 -4.85
C LEU A 209 8.64 34.43 -4.07
N GLY A 210 8.64 35.76 -4.15
CA GLY A 210 7.68 36.63 -3.46
C GLY A 210 7.88 36.69 -1.94
N THR A 211 9.11 36.57 -1.44
CA THR A 211 9.45 36.71 -0.02
C THR A 211 10.82 37.36 0.19
N ASN A 212 11.14 37.70 1.44
CA ASN A 212 12.40 38.33 1.82
C ASN A 212 13.55 37.33 1.76
N CYS A 213 13.40 36.19 2.44
CA CYS A 213 14.32 35.06 2.35
C CYS A 213 13.54 33.75 2.20
N TRP A 214 14.15 32.75 1.58
CA TRP A 214 13.59 31.40 1.50
C TRP A 214 14.69 30.35 1.50
N TYR A 215 14.28 29.12 1.82
CA TYR A 215 15.11 27.94 1.67
C TYR A 215 14.27 26.72 1.29
N ASP A 216 14.89 25.78 0.60
CA ASP A 216 14.48 24.38 0.55
C ASP A 216 15.71 23.48 0.72
N TYR A 217 15.47 22.20 0.95
CA TYR A 217 16.54 21.22 1.00
C TYR A 217 16.10 19.84 0.58
N GLN A 218 17.10 19.07 0.18
CA GLN A 218 17.03 17.62 0.03
C GLN A 218 18.26 16.99 0.69
N GLY A 219 18.11 15.83 1.29
CA GLY A 219 19.21 15.24 2.02
C GLY A 219 19.11 13.75 2.26
N LEU A 220 20.22 13.22 2.76
CA LEU A 220 20.44 11.84 3.11
C LEU A 220 20.85 11.70 4.58
N LYS A 221 20.31 10.69 5.27
CA LYS A 221 20.77 10.28 6.61
C LYS A 221 21.00 8.77 6.70
#